data_AF-A0A429DZI6-F1
#
_entry.id   AF-A0A429DZI6-F1
#
_cell.length_a   1.000
_cell.length_b   1.000
_cell.length_c   1.000
_cell.angle_alpha   90.00
_cell.angle_beta   90.00
_cell.angle_gamma   90.00
#
_symmetry.space_group_name_H-M   'P 1'
#
loop_
_entity.id
_entity.type
_entity.pdbx_description
1 polymer ?
#
loop_
_entity_poly.entity_id
_entity_poly.type
_entity_poly.pdbx_seq_one_letter_code
_entity_poly.pdbx_strand_id
1 'polypeptide(L)'
;PPPAAPPAEPGRPARPVAGDATGWSLEERLYNQVWGMFEDLSRTTAAYRSAVDFADSRLEKELDQALSDPRSRIGGQGDAAREAARARHDQLVAQAREVLDRDVAQLVAEAEVVEPALPAAFARWDNPVWHAYRVPMEIPMALRLGDLHLPEADRVRIPLLMRLPLERGLWIDSGRSAALDGSVSDSHETRRLGLETAVAHAARLLAVYPAGEFTVHVIDPAGSGAQPLAPLVQSGVLAAPPALGASGTADVLARLTQRVDLVQMALRGGAPDALPPGVDTSQQLLLVNDFPHGFDDRAVNQLRYLADEGPAVGVHLMMVADREESAGYGPLLDPLWRSLLRLTPVPDDHLADPWVGHAWTYEPALVPPGSQVLQQVLAQVAAARRSWGG
;
A
#
# COMPACT_ATOMS: atom_id res chain seq x y z
N PRO A 1 -15.68 -17.42 23.77
CA PRO A 1 -14.40 -16.91 24.33
C PRO A 1 -13.21 -17.53 23.58
N PRO A 2 -12.25 -16.73 23.07
CA PRO A 2 -11.00 -17.28 22.60
C PRO A 2 -10.27 -17.96 23.78
N PRO A 3 -9.42 -18.97 23.53
CA PRO A 3 -8.61 -19.56 24.58
C PRO A 3 -7.71 -18.47 25.19
N ALA A 4 -7.73 -18.35 26.52
CA ALA A 4 -6.81 -17.46 27.22
C ALA A 4 -5.38 -17.91 26.95
N ALA A 5 -4.50 -16.96 26.59
CA ALA A 5 -3.08 -17.24 26.43
C ALA A 5 -2.54 -17.87 27.73
N PRO A 6 -1.70 -18.91 27.65
CA PRO A 6 -1.06 -19.47 28.83
C PRO A 6 -0.26 -18.39 29.57
N PRO A 7 -0.27 -18.36 30.91
CA PRO A 7 0.45 -17.35 31.68
C PRO A 7 1.95 -17.41 31.36
N ALA A 8 2.56 -16.24 31.18
CA ALA A 8 3.99 -16.13 30.91
C ALA A 8 4.81 -16.76 32.05
N GLU A 9 5.83 -17.55 31.72
CA GLU A 9 6.78 -18.06 32.71
C GLU A 9 7.54 -16.88 33.36
N PRO A 10 7.74 -16.87 34.69
CA PRO A 10 8.46 -15.79 35.35
C PRO A 10 9.85 -15.59 34.74
N GLY A 11 10.12 -14.38 34.23
CA GLY A 11 11.41 -14.00 33.65
C GLY A 11 11.58 -14.32 32.17
N ARG A 12 10.55 -14.85 31.48
CA ARG A 12 10.53 -14.94 30.01
C ARG A 12 9.51 -13.95 29.43
N PRO A 13 9.85 -13.23 28.35
CA PRO A 13 8.85 -12.45 27.64
C PRO A 13 7.72 -13.38 27.17
N ALA A 14 6.48 -12.91 27.26
CA ALA A 14 5.33 -13.66 26.79
C ALA A 14 5.51 -13.97 25.29
N ARG A 15 5.12 -15.18 24.87
CA ARG A 15 5.16 -15.52 23.44
C ARG A 15 4.08 -14.71 22.72
N PRO A 16 4.39 -14.07 21.57
CA PRO A 16 3.39 -13.38 20.78
C PRO A 16 2.24 -14.31 20.40
N VAL A 17 1.02 -13.77 20.41
CA VAL A 17 -0.20 -14.47 19.99
C VAL A 17 -0.90 -13.61 18.93
N ALA A 18 -1.40 -14.26 17.88
CA ALA A 18 -2.17 -13.57 16.85
C ALA A 18 -3.52 -13.07 17.40
N GLY A 19 -3.79 -11.80 17.17
CA GLY A 19 -4.98 -11.10 17.68
C GLY A 19 -4.90 -10.79 19.17
N ASP A 20 -3.71 -10.62 19.75
CA ASP A 20 -3.55 -10.25 21.17
C ASP A 20 -3.86 -8.78 21.46
N ALA A 21 -3.88 -7.92 20.42
CA ALA A 21 -4.30 -6.54 20.56
C ALA A 21 -5.78 -6.41 20.97
N THR A 22 -6.17 -5.24 21.46
CA THR A 22 -7.57 -4.94 21.83
C THR A 22 -8.46 -4.84 20.59
N GLY A 23 -9.73 -5.22 20.72
CA GLY A 23 -10.71 -5.18 19.63
C GLY A 23 -11.91 -6.08 19.88
N TRP A 24 -12.99 -5.86 19.14
CA TRP A 24 -14.27 -6.53 19.29
C TRP A 24 -14.36 -7.82 18.46
N SER A 25 -13.68 -7.86 17.32
CA SER A 25 -13.59 -9.02 16.44
C SER A 25 -12.14 -9.53 16.32
N LEU A 26 -11.94 -10.76 15.83
CA LEU A 26 -10.58 -11.25 15.53
C LEU A 26 -9.91 -10.39 14.45
N GLU A 27 -10.66 -9.99 13.43
CA GLU A 27 -10.17 -9.13 12.35
C GLU A 27 -9.68 -7.78 12.90
N GLU A 28 -10.47 -7.13 13.76
CA GLU A 28 -10.09 -5.85 14.36
C GLU A 28 -8.85 -5.97 15.23
N ARG A 29 -8.74 -7.05 16.03
CA ARG A 29 -7.55 -7.31 16.83
C ARG A 29 -6.31 -7.54 15.96
N LEU A 30 -6.41 -8.28 14.86
CA LEU A 30 -5.29 -8.48 13.93
C LEU A 30 -4.86 -7.18 13.26
N TYR A 31 -5.80 -6.35 12.83
CA TYR A 31 -5.50 -5.03 12.28
C TYR A 31 -4.80 -4.13 13.30
N ASN A 32 -5.31 -4.07 14.53
CA ASN A 32 -4.71 -3.27 15.60
C ASN A 32 -3.32 -3.79 15.99
N GLN A 33 -3.08 -5.09 15.90
CA GLN A 33 -1.77 -5.68 16.13
C GLN A 33 -0.77 -5.29 15.03
N VAL A 34 -1.16 -5.37 13.76
CA VAL A 34 -0.35 -4.87 12.64
C VAL A 34 -0.02 -3.39 12.80
N TRP A 35 -1.00 -2.58 13.23
CA TRP A 35 -0.78 -1.16 13.53
C TRP A 35 0.21 -0.95 14.69
N GLY A 36 0.12 -1.74 15.75
CA GLY A 36 1.07 -1.70 16.88
C GLY A 36 2.49 -2.05 16.43
N MET A 37 2.66 -3.09 15.61
CA MET A 37 3.96 -3.46 15.05
C MET A 37 4.57 -2.32 14.21
N PHE A 38 3.74 -1.62 13.43
CA PHE A 38 4.17 -0.45 12.64
C PHE A 38 4.69 0.69 13.53
N GLU A 39 3.92 1.04 14.57
CA GLU A 39 4.28 2.09 15.53
C GLU A 39 5.56 1.72 16.30
N ASP A 40 5.67 0.48 16.76
CA ASP A 40 6.81 -0.03 17.51
C ASP A 40 8.09 0.00 16.67
N LEU A 41 8.01 -0.40 15.40
CA LEU A 41 9.14 -0.36 14.49
C LEU A 41 9.57 1.09 14.16
N SER A 42 8.61 2.00 13.93
CA SER A 42 8.90 3.44 13.75
C SER A 42 9.62 4.02 14.97
N ARG A 43 9.11 3.72 16.17
CA ARG A 43 9.64 4.22 17.45
C ARG A 43 11.04 3.69 17.77
N THR A 44 11.28 2.38 17.63
CA THR A 44 12.61 1.80 17.91
C THR A 44 13.66 2.30 16.90
N THR A 45 13.28 2.45 15.62
CA THR A 45 14.18 2.99 14.60
C THR A 45 14.48 4.47 14.85
N ALA A 46 13.49 5.26 15.30
CA ALA A 46 13.71 6.65 15.70
C ALA A 46 14.68 6.77 16.88
N ALA A 47 14.56 5.89 17.88
CA ALA A 47 15.47 5.86 19.02
C ALA A 47 16.90 5.49 18.59
N TYR A 48 17.05 4.52 17.69
CA TYR A 48 18.34 4.15 17.10
C TYR A 48 18.98 5.31 16.33
N ARG A 49 18.27 5.90 15.36
CA ARG A 49 18.76 7.04 14.56
C ARG A 49 19.16 8.22 15.44
N SER A 50 18.34 8.55 16.45
CA SER A 50 18.65 9.62 17.40
C SER A 50 19.93 9.35 18.23
N ALA A 51 20.16 8.09 18.61
CA ALA A 51 21.36 7.71 19.35
C ALA A 51 22.63 7.78 18.47
N VAL A 52 22.52 7.41 17.19
CA VAL A 52 23.59 7.57 16.20
C VAL A 52 23.90 9.05 15.98
N ASP A 53 22.88 9.88 15.73
CA ASP A 53 23.06 11.33 15.53
C ASP A 53 23.73 12.00 16.74
N PHE A 54 23.39 11.55 17.96
CA PHE A 54 24.04 12.00 19.19
C PHE A 54 25.52 11.57 19.26
N ALA A 55 25.83 10.32 18.89
CA ALA A 55 27.19 9.82 18.85
C ALA A 55 28.04 10.61 17.84
N ASP A 56 27.50 10.86 16.63
CA ASP A 56 28.14 11.65 15.58
C ASP A 56 28.43 13.08 16.05
N SER A 57 27.42 13.75 16.57
CA SER A 57 27.54 15.12 17.12
C SER A 57 28.57 15.20 18.26
N ARG A 58 28.72 14.13 19.03
CA ARG A 58 29.70 14.05 20.11
C ARG A 58 31.11 13.84 19.55
N LEU A 59 31.26 12.95 18.56
CA LEU A 59 32.54 12.70 17.90
C LEU A 59 33.08 14.00 17.28
N GLU A 60 32.25 14.72 16.54
CA GLU A 60 32.60 16.01 15.93
C GLU A 60 33.16 16.99 16.98
N LYS A 61 32.44 17.19 18.08
CA LYS A 61 32.86 18.07 19.18
C LYS A 61 34.18 17.64 19.82
N GLU A 62 34.37 16.34 20.04
CA GLU A 62 35.60 15.82 20.65
C GLU A 62 36.81 15.92 19.70
N LEU A 63 36.59 15.76 18.39
CA LEU A 63 37.63 15.98 17.37
C LEU A 63 38.02 17.46 17.26
N ASP A 64 37.05 18.37 17.24
CA ASP A 64 37.31 19.82 17.22
C ASP A 64 38.12 20.28 18.43
N GLN A 65 37.76 19.79 19.62
CA GLN A 65 38.50 20.08 20.85
C GLN A 65 39.95 19.57 20.75
N ALA A 66 40.16 18.35 20.27
CA ALA A 66 41.49 17.78 20.10
C ALA A 66 42.37 18.56 19.11
N LEU A 67 41.77 19.18 18.07
CA LEU A 67 42.44 20.03 17.08
C LEU A 67 42.73 21.44 17.58
N SER A 68 41.91 21.94 18.51
CA SER A 68 42.02 23.28 19.08
C SER A 68 43.21 23.46 20.03
N ASP A 69 43.72 22.37 20.63
CA ASP A 69 44.86 22.43 21.56
C ASP A 69 46.21 22.53 20.80
N PRO A 70 46.95 23.65 20.88
CA PRO A 70 48.23 23.79 20.19
C PRO A 70 49.31 22.81 20.71
N ARG A 71 49.18 22.31 21.94
CA ARG A 71 50.14 21.37 22.56
C ARG A 71 49.99 19.95 22.03
N SER A 72 48.83 19.59 21.49
CA SER A 72 48.56 18.26 20.94
C SER A 72 49.13 18.06 19.52
N ARG A 73 49.67 19.12 18.89
CA ARG A 73 50.22 19.09 17.52
C ARG A 73 51.64 18.54 17.40
N ILE A 74 52.40 18.48 18.50
CA ILE A 74 53.84 18.15 18.48
C ILE A 74 54.10 16.76 19.10
N GLY A 75 53.09 16.06 19.63
CA GLY A 75 53.23 14.70 20.19
C GLY A 75 51.97 13.84 20.10
N GLY A 76 52.12 12.52 20.21
CA GLY A 76 51.05 11.50 19.99
C GLY A 76 49.84 11.53 20.96
N GLN A 77 49.77 12.51 21.86
CA GLN A 77 48.60 12.73 22.73
C GLN A 77 47.36 13.15 21.92
N GLY A 78 47.53 13.94 20.86
CA GLY A 78 46.42 14.32 19.98
C GLY A 78 45.87 13.13 19.19
N ASP A 79 46.73 12.22 18.76
CA ASP A 79 46.30 10.98 18.10
C ASP A 79 45.54 10.07 19.09
N ALA A 80 46.07 9.89 20.30
CA ALA A 80 45.41 9.08 21.34
C ALA A 80 44.03 9.63 21.73
N ALA A 81 43.86 10.95 21.80
CA ALA A 81 42.57 11.58 22.08
C ALA A 81 41.54 11.35 20.95
N ARG A 82 41.97 11.43 19.68
CA ARG A 82 41.12 11.15 18.51
C ARG A 82 40.70 9.69 18.46
N GLU A 83 41.62 8.76 18.70
CA GLU A 83 41.31 7.33 18.78
C GLU A 83 40.34 7.03 19.93
N ALA A 84 40.53 7.62 21.10
CA ALA A 84 39.62 7.46 22.24
C ALA A 84 38.23 8.07 21.99
N ALA A 85 38.13 9.14 21.20
CA ALA A 85 36.85 9.71 20.78
C ALA A 85 36.10 8.77 19.81
N ARG A 86 36.81 8.24 18.81
CA ARG A 86 36.29 7.23 17.86
C ARG A 86 35.82 5.97 18.57
N ALA A 87 36.61 5.43 19.50
CA ALA A 87 36.23 4.25 20.27
C ALA A 87 34.95 4.46 21.09
N ARG A 88 34.75 5.66 21.67
CA ARG A 88 33.51 6.00 22.41
C ARG A 88 32.32 6.16 21.48
N HIS A 89 32.52 6.77 20.31
CA HIS A 89 31.51 6.84 19.26
C HIS A 89 31.05 5.43 18.87
N ASP A 90 32.00 4.56 18.52
CA ASP A 90 31.71 3.20 18.06
C ASP A 90 31.00 2.39 19.14
N GLN A 91 31.37 2.58 20.42
CA GLN A 91 30.68 1.97 21.56
C GLN A 91 29.21 2.42 21.67
N LEU A 92 28.93 3.72 21.50
CA LEU A 92 27.56 4.25 21.57
C LEU A 92 26.70 3.71 20.42
N VAL A 93 27.24 3.70 19.20
CA VAL A 93 26.55 3.16 18.02
C VAL A 93 26.30 1.66 18.17
N ALA A 94 27.29 0.90 18.65
CA ALA A 94 27.13 -0.53 18.91
C ALA A 94 26.05 -0.81 19.95
N GLN A 95 26.02 -0.05 21.06
CA GLN A 95 24.99 -0.19 22.08
C GLN A 95 23.60 0.15 21.54
N ALA A 96 23.47 1.22 20.74
CA ALA A 96 22.21 1.57 20.10
C ALA A 96 21.74 0.45 19.15
N ARG A 97 22.67 -0.15 18.39
CA ARG A 97 22.38 -1.26 17.50
C ARG A 97 21.91 -2.51 18.24
N GLU A 98 22.54 -2.86 19.36
CA GLU A 98 22.11 -4.00 20.19
C GLU A 98 20.68 -3.84 20.72
N VAL A 99 20.25 -2.62 21.03
CA VAL A 99 18.87 -2.33 21.45
C VAL A 99 17.92 -2.52 20.27
N LEU A 100 18.23 -1.91 19.11
CA LEU A 100 17.43 -2.07 17.90
C LEU A 100 17.29 -3.55 17.50
N ASP A 101 18.38 -4.30 17.45
CA ASP A 101 18.38 -5.71 17.04
C ASP A 101 17.50 -6.57 17.97
N ARG A 102 17.44 -6.24 19.26
CA ARG A 102 16.55 -6.90 20.24
C ARG A 102 15.08 -6.61 19.94
N ASP A 103 14.74 -5.34 19.73
CA ASP A 103 13.36 -4.93 19.47
C ASP A 103 12.86 -5.48 18.12
N VAL A 104 13.73 -5.45 17.10
CA VAL A 104 13.46 -6.07 15.78
C VAL A 104 13.26 -7.57 15.93
N ALA A 105 14.05 -8.28 16.75
CA ALA A 105 13.85 -9.71 16.98
C ALA A 105 12.49 -10.01 17.63
N GLN A 106 11.99 -9.14 18.51
CA GLN A 106 10.64 -9.27 19.07
C GLN A 106 9.58 -9.08 17.98
N LEU A 107 9.71 -8.06 17.12
CA LEU A 107 8.80 -7.81 16.01
C LEU A 107 8.80 -8.94 14.97
N VAL A 108 9.95 -9.55 14.70
CA VAL A 108 10.03 -10.77 13.86
C VAL A 108 9.21 -11.90 14.48
N ALA A 109 9.38 -12.17 15.77
CA ALA A 109 8.62 -13.21 16.46
C ALA A 109 7.11 -12.93 16.46
N GLU A 110 6.70 -11.67 16.50
CA GLU A 110 5.30 -11.28 16.38
C GLU A 110 4.78 -11.50 14.96
N ALA A 111 5.52 -11.05 13.94
CA ALA A 111 5.17 -11.27 12.54
C ALA A 111 5.00 -12.75 12.18
N GLU A 112 5.85 -13.64 12.73
CA GLU A 112 5.78 -15.09 12.52
C GLU A 112 4.46 -15.72 12.99
N VAL A 113 3.79 -15.12 13.97
CA VAL A 113 2.50 -15.59 14.48
C VAL A 113 1.33 -14.85 13.83
N VAL A 114 1.49 -13.55 13.57
CA VAL A 114 0.44 -12.71 12.97
C VAL A 114 0.20 -13.04 11.51
N GLU A 115 1.25 -13.10 10.67
CA GLU A 115 1.11 -13.25 9.21
C GLU A 115 0.31 -14.51 8.81
N PRO A 116 0.55 -15.71 9.39
CA PRO A 116 -0.26 -16.90 9.07
C PRO A 116 -1.71 -16.82 9.52
N ALA A 117 -2.03 -15.96 10.50
CA ALA A 117 -3.37 -15.77 11.03
C ALA A 117 -4.19 -14.70 10.29
N LEU A 118 -3.56 -13.95 9.38
CA LEU A 118 -4.23 -12.88 8.63
C LEU A 118 -5.34 -13.45 7.73
N PRO A 119 -6.55 -12.86 7.75
CA PRO A 119 -7.61 -13.21 6.80
C PRO A 119 -7.20 -12.83 5.38
N ALA A 120 -7.89 -13.38 4.37
CA ALA A 120 -7.57 -13.13 2.95
C ALA A 120 -7.45 -11.64 2.59
N ALA A 121 -8.24 -10.77 3.23
CA ALA A 121 -8.17 -9.32 2.99
C ALA A 121 -6.82 -8.69 3.41
N PHE A 122 -6.17 -9.23 4.45
CA PHE A 122 -4.91 -8.72 5.01
C PHE A 122 -3.71 -9.58 4.59
N ALA A 123 -3.95 -10.77 4.06
CA ALA A 123 -2.90 -11.73 3.75
C ALA A 123 -2.23 -11.47 2.39
N ARG A 124 -0.95 -11.82 2.28
CA ARG A 124 -0.23 -11.90 1.00
C ARG A 124 -0.85 -12.96 0.09
N TRP A 125 -0.60 -12.86 -1.22
CA TRP A 125 -1.11 -13.85 -2.20
C TRP A 125 -0.48 -15.25 -2.07
N ASP A 126 0.68 -15.38 -1.42
CA ASP A 126 1.32 -16.66 -1.08
C ASP A 126 0.78 -17.28 0.22
N ASN A 127 -0.09 -16.58 0.95
CA ASN A 127 -0.65 -17.09 2.19
C ASN A 127 -1.63 -18.26 1.92
N PRO A 128 -1.53 -19.38 2.66
CA PRO A 128 -2.41 -20.53 2.47
C PRO A 128 -3.92 -20.26 2.60
N VAL A 129 -4.32 -19.15 3.25
CA VAL A 129 -5.73 -18.75 3.39
C VAL A 129 -6.45 -18.68 2.03
N TRP A 130 -5.72 -18.34 0.95
CA TRP A 130 -6.29 -18.26 -0.39
C TRP A 130 -6.69 -19.62 -0.98
N HIS A 131 -6.10 -20.73 -0.54
CA HIS A 131 -6.49 -22.07 -0.99
C HIS A 131 -7.86 -22.51 -0.45
N ALA A 132 -8.27 -21.95 0.69
CA ALA A 132 -9.58 -22.15 1.29
C ALA A 132 -10.51 -20.95 1.05
N TYR A 133 -10.18 -20.09 0.07
CA TYR A 133 -10.93 -18.88 -0.22
C TYR A 133 -12.42 -19.16 -0.41
N ARG A 134 -13.24 -18.30 0.19
CA ARG A 134 -14.69 -18.21 0.02
C ARG A 134 -15.05 -16.75 -0.17
N VAL A 135 -16.03 -16.49 -1.05
CA VAL A 135 -16.58 -15.14 -1.22
C VAL A 135 -17.17 -14.69 0.12
N PRO A 136 -16.77 -13.52 0.65
CA PRO A 136 -17.22 -13.07 1.95
C PRO A 136 -18.68 -12.63 1.93
N MET A 137 -19.30 -12.60 3.11
CA MET A 137 -20.68 -12.11 3.29
C MET A 137 -20.74 -10.65 3.74
N GLU A 138 -19.63 -10.13 4.26
CA GLU A 138 -19.49 -8.76 4.76
C GLU A 138 -18.25 -8.11 4.15
N ILE A 139 -18.25 -6.79 4.04
CA ILE A 139 -17.08 -6.03 3.61
C ILE A 139 -16.07 -6.04 4.77
N PRO A 140 -14.81 -6.50 4.56
CA PRO A 140 -13.81 -6.50 5.61
C PRO A 140 -13.41 -5.08 5.99
N MET A 141 -12.81 -4.94 7.16
CA MET A 141 -12.44 -3.65 7.72
C MET A 141 -11.34 -2.94 6.92
N ALA A 142 -10.45 -3.71 6.31
CA ALA A 142 -9.30 -3.21 5.57
C ALA A 142 -8.83 -4.18 4.47
N LEU A 143 -7.82 -3.76 3.73
CA LEU A 143 -7.24 -4.43 2.58
C LEU A 143 -5.72 -4.23 2.61
N ARG A 144 -4.93 -5.28 2.36
CA ARG A 144 -3.48 -5.13 2.12
C ARG A 144 -3.19 -4.56 0.74
N LEU A 145 -2.39 -3.50 0.69
CA LEU A 145 -1.87 -2.90 -0.53
C LEU A 145 -0.41 -3.27 -0.79
N GLY A 146 0.34 -3.69 0.22
CA GLY A 146 1.75 -4.02 0.08
C GLY A 146 2.37 -4.30 1.42
N ASP A 147 3.68 -4.27 1.46
CA ASP A 147 4.49 -4.39 2.66
C ASP A 147 5.35 -3.13 2.83
N LEU A 148 5.60 -2.75 4.08
CA LEU A 148 6.50 -1.67 4.44
C LEU A 148 7.68 -2.23 5.21
N HIS A 149 8.86 -1.68 4.99
CA HIS A 149 10.01 -1.94 5.85
C HIS A 149 10.93 -0.72 5.94
N LEU A 150 11.82 -0.77 6.93
CA LEU A 150 12.92 0.19 7.09
C LEU A 150 14.24 -0.51 6.79
N PRO A 151 15.26 0.20 6.27
CA PRO A 151 16.54 -0.40 5.91
C PRO A 151 17.29 -0.96 7.14
N GLU A 152 17.07 -0.41 8.32
CA GLU A 152 17.66 -0.89 9.57
C GLU A 152 17.04 -2.21 10.07
N ALA A 153 15.87 -2.60 9.54
CA ALA A 153 15.07 -3.73 9.98
C ALA A 153 14.46 -4.50 8.80
N ASP A 154 15.27 -4.80 7.79
CA ASP A 154 14.88 -5.51 6.56
C ASP A 154 14.20 -6.88 6.79
N ARG A 155 14.45 -7.50 7.95
CA ARG A 155 13.83 -8.76 8.40
C ARG A 155 12.36 -8.65 8.81
N VAL A 156 11.83 -7.44 8.99
CA VAL A 156 10.44 -7.20 9.39
C VAL A 156 9.70 -6.53 8.24
N ARG A 157 8.59 -7.16 7.81
CA ARG A 157 7.66 -6.60 6.83
C ARG A 157 6.37 -6.26 7.54
N ILE A 158 5.97 -5.00 7.48
CA ILE A 158 4.72 -4.51 8.05
C ILE A 158 3.66 -4.45 6.94
N PRO A 159 2.54 -5.18 7.03
CA PRO A 159 1.47 -5.08 6.04
C PRO A 159 0.92 -3.63 5.94
N LEU A 160 0.96 -3.04 4.74
CA LEU A 160 0.27 -1.78 4.45
C LEU A 160 -1.23 -2.04 4.31
N LEU A 161 -1.99 -1.86 5.40
CA LEU A 161 -3.44 -2.06 5.43
C LEU A 161 -4.18 -0.73 5.22
N MET A 162 -5.08 -0.69 4.24
CA MET A 162 -5.97 0.44 3.97
C MET A 162 -7.40 0.10 4.36
N ARG A 163 -8.09 1.01 5.06
CA ARG A 163 -9.49 0.86 5.45
C ARG A 163 -10.42 0.76 4.22
N LEU A 164 -11.50 0.00 4.39
CA LEU A 164 -12.59 -0.10 3.42
C LEU A 164 -13.88 0.53 3.96
N PRO A 165 -14.72 1.14 3.09
CA PRO A 165 -14.46 1.41 1.68
C PRO A 165 -13.27 2.37 1.49
N LEU A 166 -12.65 2.34 0.31
CA LEU A 166 -11.47 3.18 0.04
C LEU A 166 -11.85 4.66 0.18
N GLU A 167 -11.14 5.40 1.03
CA GLU A 167 -11.39 6.85 1.19
C GLU A 167 -10.62 7.68 0.17
N ARG A 168 -9.57 7.09 -0.42
CA ARG A 168 -8.71 7.72 -1.43
C ARG A 168 -8.53 6.76 -2.59
N GLY A 169 -8.49 7.32 -3.80
CA GLY A 169 -8.06 6.57 -4.97
C GLY A 169 -6.58 6.20 -4.88
N LEU A 170 -6.15 5.32 -5.78
CA LEU A 170 -4.79 4.81 -5.86
C LEU A 170 -4.12 5.31 -7.13
N TRP A 171 -2.85 5.67 -7.05
CA TRP A 171 -2.01 5.96 -8.19
C TRP A 171 -0.79 5.06 -8.15
N ILE A 172 -0.70 4.14 -9.10
CA ILE A 172 0.47 3.31 -9.32
C ILE A 172 1.36 4.06 -10.30
N ASP A 173 2.44 4.61 -9.76
CA ASP A 173 3.38 5.44 -10.51
C ASP A 173 4.20 4.56 -11.45
N SER A 174 3.85 4.62 -12.74
CA SER A 174 4.55 3.90 -13.80
C SER A 174 5.66 4.71 -14.45
N GLY A 175 6.00 5.87 -13.88
CA GLY A 175 7.11 6.70 -14.34
C GLY A 175 8.48 6.10 -14.02
N ARG A 176 9.54 6.82 -14.39
CA ARG A 176 10.91 6.38 -14.11
C ARG A 176 11.17 6.42 -12.60
N SER A 177 11.10 5.26 -11.96
CA SER A 177 11.65 5.05 -10.63
C SER A 177 13.14 4.67 -10.77
N ALA A 178 14.02 5.39 -10.08
CA ALA A 178 15.38 4.90 -9.87
C ALA A 178 15.26 3.73 -8.90
N ALA A 179 15.61 2.52 -9.34
CA ALA A 179 15.63 1.39 -8.45
C ALA A 179 16.59 1.68 -7.28
N LEU A 180 16.35 1.07 -6.11
CA LEU A 180 17.21 1.24 -4.92
C LEU A 180 18.68 0.89 -5.18
N ASP A 181 18.97 0.10 -6.22
CA ASP A 181 20.33 -0.27 -6.67
C ASP A 181 20.93 0.71 -7.70
N GLY A 182 20.24 1.81 -8.00
CA GLY A 182 20.65 2.83 -8.97
C GLY A 182 20.45 2.43 -10.44
N SER A 183 19.83 1.29 -10.74
CA SER A 183 19.49 0.91 -12.11
C SER A 183 18.27 1.69 -12.61
N VAL A 184 18.28 2.06 -13.89
CA VAL A 184 17.13 2.64 -14.58
C VAL A 184 16.32 1.48 -15.14
N SER A 185 15.11 1.27 -14.60
CA SER A 185 14.19 0.27 -15.13
C SER A 185 13.72 0.65 -16.54
N ASP A 186 13.57 -0.33 -17.42
CA ASP A 186 12.97 -0.14 -18.75
C ASP A 186 11.53 0.40 -18.57
N SER A 187 11.20 1.53 -19.20
CA SER A 187 9.90 2.18 -19.04
C SER A 187 8.73 1.30 -19.49
N HIS A 188 8.97 0.38 -20.44
CA HIS A 188 7.97 -0.61 -20.84
C HIS A 188 7.77 -1.67 -19.75
N GLU A 189 8.85 -2.10 -19.09
CA GLU A 189 8.78 -3.05 -17.99
C GLU A 189 8.09 -2.43 -16.77
N THR A 190 8.44 -1.19 -16.39
CA THR A 190 7.80 -0.47 -15.28
C THR A 190 6.30 -0.29 -15.50
N ARG A 191 5.88 0.07 -16.72
CA ARG A 191 4.45 0.14 -17.08
C ARG A 191 3.74 -1.20 -16.98
N ARG A 192 4.38 -2.28 -17.47
CA ARG A 192 3.85 -3.64 -17.33
C ARG A 192 3.67 -4.02 -15.86
N LEU A 193 4.69 -3.83 -15.03
CA LEU A 193 4.64 -4.09 -13.59
C LEU A 193 3.60 -3.21 -12.87
N GLY A 194 3.44 -1.96 -13.31
CA GLY A 194 2.39 -1.04 -12.83
C GLY A 194 1.00 -1.61 -13.04
N LEU A 195 0.73 -2.10 -14.25
CA LEU A 195 -0.55 -2.70 -14.56
C LEU A 195 -0.76 -4.06 -13.90
N GLU A 196 0.29 -4.88 -13.75
CA GLU A 196 0.23 -6.13 -12.97
C GLU A 196 -0.10 -5.87 -11.50
N THR A 197 0.48 -4.82 -10.91
CA THR A 197 0.16 -4.34 -9.55
C THR A 197 -1.31 -3.90 -9.45
N ALA A 198 -1.79 -3.14 -10.44
CA ALA A 198 -3.18 -2.69 -10.50
C ALA A 198 -4.16 -3.86 -10.58
N VAL A 199 -3.85 -4.87 -11.41
CA VAL A 199 -4.64 -6.09 -11.55
C VAL A 199 -4.65 -6.89 -10.26
N ALA A 200 -3.52 -7.00 -9.56
CA ALA A 200 -3.46 -7.66 -8.25
C ALA A 200 -4.36 -6.96 -7.21
N HIS A 201 -4.38 -5.62 -7.18
CA HIS A 201 -5.26 -4.87 -6.28
C HIS A 201 -6.74 -4.96 -6.68
N ALA A 202 -7.06 -4.81 -7.97
CA ALA A 202 -8.43 -4.93 -8.47
C ALA A 202 -9.00 -6.32 -8.19
N ALA A 203 -8.21 -7.37 -8.40
CA ALA A 203 -8.61 -8.75 -8.08
C ALA A 203 -8.78 -8.97 -6.58
N ARG A 204 -7.91 -8.39 -5.74
CA ARG A 204 -8.07 -8.47 -4.29
C ARG A 204 -9.35 -7.77 -3.84
N LEU A 205 -9.63 -6.56 -4.33
CA LEU A 205 -10.88 -5.84 -4.06
C LEU A 205 -12.10 -6.67 -4.48
N LEU A 206 -12.11 -7.22 -5.69
CA LEU A 206 -13.16 -8.13 -6.16
C LEU A 206 -13.32 -9.37 -5.27
N ALA A 207 -12.22 -9.90 -4.72
CA ALA A 207 -12.23 -11.10 -3.89
C ALA A 207 -12.73 -10.83 -2.46
N VAL A 208 -12.52 -9.63 -1.93
CA VAL A 208 -12.81 -9.32 -0.53
C VAL A 208 -14.16 -8.65 -0.32
N TYR A 209 -14.84 -8.25 -1.39
CA TYR A 209 -16.21 -7.76 -1.32
C TYR A 209 -17.24 -8.90 -1.46
N PRO A 210 -18.43 -8.77 -0.84
CA PRO A 210 -19.52 -9.71 -1.10
C PRO A 210 -19.93 -9.72 -2.58
N ALA A 211 -20.53 -10.84 -3.01
CA ALA A 211 -20.99 -10.99 -4.38
C ALA A 211 -21.99 -9.88 -4.75
N GLY A 212 -21.72 -9.15 -5.83
CA GLY A 212 -22.57 -8.05 -6.30
C GLY A 212 -22.28 -6.68 -5.66
N GLU A 213 -21.49 -6.61 -4.59
CA GLU A 213 -21.22 -5.36 -3.85
C GLU A 213 -20.04 -4.55 -4.40
N PHE A 214 -19.28 -5.11 -5.37
CA PHE A 214 -18.14 -4.42 -5.99
C PHE A 214 -18.07 -4.67 -7.49
N THR A 215 -17.86 -3.61 -8.28
CA THR A 215 -17.85 -3.64 -9.74
C THR A 215 -16.61 -2.94 -10.28
N VAL A 216 -15.96 -3.50 -11.30
CA VAL A 216 -14.73 -2.94 -11.88
C VAL A 216 -14.97 -2.54 -13.34
N HIS A 217 -14.59 -1.30 -13.65
CA HIS A 217 -14.50 -0.73 -14.99
C HIS A 217 -13.03 -0.52 -15.35
N VAL A 218 -12.69 -0.72 -16.62
CA VAL A 218 -11.33 -0.53 -17.13
C VAL A 218 -11.35 0.40 -18.33
N ILE A 219 -10.47 1.41 -18.32
CA ILE A 219 -10.13 2.25 -19.47
C ILE A 219 -8.69 1.92 -19.85
N ASP A 220 -8.49 1.45 -21.09
CA ASP A 220 -7.18 1.12 -21.66
C ASP A 220 -7.14 1.59 -23.12
N PRO A 221 -7.00 2.89 -23.39
CA PRO A 221 -7.38 3.45 -24.68
C PRO A 221 -6.53 2.96 -25.85
N ALA A 222 -5.23 2.69 -25.62
CA ALA A 222 -4.34 2.10 -26.61
C ALA A 222 -4.47 0.57 -26.69
N GLY A 223 -5.14 -0.09 -25.74
CA GLY A 223 -5.15 -1.56 -25.62
C GLY A 223 -3.78 -2.14 -25.24
N SER A 224 -2.86 -1.32 -24.74
CA SER A 224 -1.49 -1.72 -24.40
C SER A 224 -1.45 -2.67 -23.20
N GLY A 225 -2.50 -2.63 -22.37
CA GLY A 225 -2.67 -3.44 -21.17
C GLY A 225 -3.27 -4.84 -21.39
N ALA A 226 -3.52 -5.25 -22.64
CA ALA A 226 -4.26 -6.48 -22.94
C ALA A 226 -3.71 -7.74 -22.24
N GLN A 227 -2.38 -7.90 -22.14
CA GLN A 227 -1.77 -9.07 -21.51
C GLN A 227 -1.88 -9.04 -19.97
N PRO A 228 -1.49 -7.97 -19.25
CA PRO A 228 -1.68 -7.91 -17.81
C PRO A 228 -3.15 -7.94 -17.37
N LEU A 229 -4.07 -7.35 -18.15
CA LEU A 229 -5.51 -7.35 -17.86
C LEU A 229 -6.21 -8.70 -18.13
N ALA A 230 -5.54 -9.63 -18.82
CA ALA A 230 -6.13 -10.91 -19.24
C ALA A 230 -6.82 -11.69 -18.10
N PRO A 231 -6.30 -11.79 -16.86
CA PRO A 231 -6.98 -12.49 -15.77
C PRO A 231 -8.37 -11.90 -15.43
N LEU A 232 -8.52 -10.58 -15.46
CA LEU A 232 -9.80 -9.91 -15.18
C LEU A 232 -10.78 -10.09 -16.35
N VAL A 233 -10.27 -9.97 -17.59
CA VAL A 233 -11.10 -10.11 -18.79
C VAL A 233 -11.59 -11.55 -18.96
N GLN A 234 -10.70 -12.54 -18.86
CA GLN A 234 -11.01 -13.95 -19.11
C GLN A 234 -11.91 -14.57 -18.04
N SER A 235 -11.82 -14.09 -16.79
CA SER A 235 -12.72 -14.53 -15.72
C SER A 235 -14.13 -13.95 -15.82
N GLY A 236 -14.32 -12.88 -16.60
CA GLY A 236 -15.62 -12.23 -16.78
C GLY A 236 -16.09 -11.46 -15.54
N VAL A 237 -15.17 -11.00 -14.69
CA VAL A 237 -15.49 -10.25 -13.47
C VAL A 237 -15.71 -8.75 -13.70
N LEU A 238 -15.25 -8.22 -14.85
CA LEU A 238 -15.43 -6.83 -15.23
C LEU A 238 -16.89 -6.51 -15.59
N ALA A 239 -17.31 -5.26 -15.36
CA ALA A 239 -18.64 -4.79 -15.73
C ALA A 239 -18.89 -4.83 -17.25
N ALA A 240 -17.82 -4.60 -18.01
CA ALA A 240 -17.79 -4.60 -19.47
C ALA A 240 -16.33 -4.87 -19.92
N PRO A 241 -16.10 -5.20 -21.21
CA PRO A 241 -14.74 -5.23 -21.76
C PRO A 241 -14.00 -3.90 -21.52
N PRO A 242 -12.66 -3.90 -21.41
CA PRO A 242 -11.87 -2.68 -21.32
C PRO A 242 -12.25 -1.69 -22.41
N ALA A 243 -12.46 -0.44 -22.03
CA ALA A 243 -12.80 0.62 -22.96
C ALA A 243 -11.57 1.03 -23.77
N LEU A 244 -11.68 0.91 -25.09
CA LEU A 244 -10.63 1.24 -26.06
C LEU A 244 -10.94 2.55 -26.76
N GLY A 245 -9.89 3.31 -27.11
CA GLY A 245 -9.97 4.59 -27.79
C GLY A 245 -10.73 5.69 -27.03
N ALA A 246 -10.71 6.90 -27.59
CA ALA A 246 -11.31 8.08 -26.96
C ALA A 246 -12.84 7.95 -26.74
N SER A 247 -13.56 7.30 -27.65
CA SER A 247 -15.01 7.08 -27.51
C SER A 247 -15.32 6.18 -26.32
N GLY A 248 -14.60 5.06 -26.18
CA GLY A 248 -14.79 4.15 -25.05
C GLY A 248 -14.48 4.84 -23.72
N THR A 249 -13.38 5.60 -23.67
CA THR A 249 -13.02 6.43 -22.51
C THR A 249 -14.14 7.37 -22.13
N ALA A 250 -14.63 8.17 -23.08
CA ALA A 250 -15.70 9.14 -22.85
C ALA A 250 -17.00 8.47 -22.37
N ASP A 251 -17.34 7.32 -22.94
CA ASP A 251 -18.55 6.58 -22.59
C ASP A 251 -18.50 6.05 -21.15
N VAL A 252 -17.37 5.49 -20.71
CA VAL A 252 -17.20 5.02 -19.33
C VAL A 252 -17.27 6.19 -18.34
N LEU A 253 -16.52 7.26 -18.61
CA LEU A 253 -16.49 8.44 -17.74
C LEU A 253 -17.87 9.09 -17.64
N ALA A 254 -18.58 9.25 -18.76
CA ALA A 254 -19.94 9.82 -18.77
C ALA A 254 -20.92 9.00 -17.92
N ARG A 255 -20.90 7.67 -18.02
CA ARG A 255 -21.77 6.79 -17.20
C ARG A 255 -21.46 6.90 -15.71
N LEU A 256 -20.17 6.90 -15.35
CA LEU A 256 -19.76 7.01 -13.95
C LEU A 256 -20.08 8.40 -13.37
N THR A 257 -19.83 9.48 -14.11
CA THR A 257 -20.23 10.83 -13.71
C THR A 257 -21.73 10.92 -13.48
N GLN A 258 -22.53 10.41 -14.43
CA GLN A 258 -23.99 10.40 -14.29
C GLN A 258 -24.44 9.62 -13.05
N ARG A 259 -23.83 8.46 -12.78
CA ARG A 259 -24.12 7.68 -11.56
C ARG A 259 -23.83 8.51 -10.31
N VAL A 260 -22.64 9.14 -10.23
CA VAL A 260 -22.25 9.98 -9.08
C VAL A 260 -23.28 11.07 -8.86
N ASP A 261 -23.68 11.80 -9.91
CA ASP A 261 -24.67 12.88 -9.82
C ASP A 261 -26.02 12.38 -9.28
N LEU A 262 -26.52 11.24 -9.79
CA LEU A 262 -27.79 10.67 -9.36
C LEU A 262 -27.77 10.23 -7.89
N VAL A 263 -26.71 9.54 -7.47
CA VAL A 263 -26.57 9.07 -6.08
C VAL A 263 -26.37 10.23 -5.12
N GLN A 264 -25.55 11.22 -5.47
CA GLN A 264 -25.41 12.43 -4.65
C GLN A 264 -26.73 13.19 -4.50
N MET A 265 -27.49 13.32 -5.59
CA MET A 265 -28.79 14.00 -5.56
C MET A 265 -29.79 13.26 -4.67
N ALA A 266 -29.84 11.93 -4.73
CA ALA A 266 -30.66 11.09 -3.87
C ALA A 266 -30.29 11.24 -2.39
N LEU A 267 -28.99 11.23 -2.07
CA LEU A 267 -28.49 11.41 -0.70
C LEU A 267 -28.77 12.82 -0.16
N ARG A 268 -28.50 13.87 -0.93
CA ARG A 268 -28.78 15.27 -0.53
C ARG A 268 -30.28 15.52 -0.36
N GLY A 269 -31.11 14.84 -1.14
CA GLY A 269 -32.57 14.87 -1.02
C GLY A 269 -33.13 14.05 0.15
N GLY A 270 -32.29 13.32 0.90
CA GLY A 270 -32.72 12.45 1.99
C GLY A 270 -33.54 11.22 1.52
N ALA A 271 -33.38 10.83 0.25
CA ALA A 271 -34.14 9.76 -0.39
C ALA A 271 -33.19 8.76 -1.10
N PRO A 272 -32.30 8.07 -0.37
CA PRO A 272 -31.32 7.14 -0.95
C PRO A 272 -31.97 6.01 -1.75
N ASP A 273 -33.18 5.60 -1.38
CA ASP A 273 -33.93 4.54 -2.04
C ASP A 273 -34.71 5.02 -3.29
N ALA A 274 -34.71 6.32 -3.57
CA ALA A 274 -35.44 6.91 -4.71
C ALA A 274 -34.60 6.95 -6.00
N LEU A 275 -33.57 6.13 -6.09
CA LEU A 275 -32.74 6.02 -7.31
C LEU A 275 -33.57 5.48 -8.48
N PRO A 276 -33.32 5.96 -9.72
CA PRO A 276 -33.94 5.39 -10.91
C PRO A 276 -33.74 3.87 -10.98
N PRO A 277 -34.72 3.10 -11.49
CA PRO A 277 -34.54 1.67 -11.71
C PRO A 277 -33.31 1.38 -12.57
N GLY A 278 -32.48 0.43 -12.14
CA GLY A 278 -31.27 0.02 -12.86
C GLY A 278 -30.01 0.82 -12.52
N VAL A 279 -30.05 1.79 -11.60
CA VAL A 279 -28.82 2.36 -11.03
C VAL A 279 -28.14 1.32 -10.14
N ASP A 280 -26.89 0.99 -10.49
CA ASP A 280 -26.04 0.10 -9.72
C ASP A 280 -25.52 0.82 -8.46
N THR A 281 -25.95 0.33 -7.29
CA THR A 281 -25.56 0.86 -5.97
C THR A 281 -24.30 0.21 -5.40
N SER A 282 -23.72 -0.78 -6.09
CA SER A 282 -22.46 -1.40 -5.67
C SER A 282 -21.33 -0.37 -5.61
N GLN A 283 -20.30 -0.67 -4.82
CA GLN A 283 -19.05 0.05 -4.89
C GLN A 283 -18.40 -0.19 -6.25
N GLN A 284 -17.76 0.82 -6.82
CA GLN A 284 -17.19 0.75 -8.17
C GLN A 284 -15.72 1.17 -8.15
N LEU A 285 -14.91 0.47 -8.91
CA LEU A 285 -13.53 0.84 -9.21
C LEU A 285 -13.41 1.21 -10.68
N LEU A 286 -12.92 2.40 -10.97
CA LEU A 286 -12.43 2.77 -12.29
C LEU A 286 -10.91 2.57 -12.33
N LEU A 287 -10.45 1.54 -13.04
CA LEU A 287 -9.04 1.35 -13.36
C LEU A 287 -8.72 2.07 -14.67
N VAL A 288 -7.81 3.03 -14.62
CA VAL A 288 -7.34 3.79 -15.79
C VAL A 288 -5.90 3.40 -16.08
N ASN A 289 -5.67 2.82 -17.25
CA ASN A 289 -4.35 2.58 -17.81
C ASN A 289 -4.03 3.63 -18.89
N ASP A 290 -2.74 3.85 -19.12
CA ASP A 290 -2.22 4.62 -20.26
C ASP A 290 -2.68 6.09 -20.28
N PHE A 291 -3.00 6.68 -19.11
CA PHE A 291 -3.26 8.11 -19.03
C PHE A 291 -1.98 8.90 -19.33
N PRO A 292 -1.99 9.93 -20.21
CA PRO A 292 -3.17 10.64 -20.74
C PRO A 292 -3.65 10.21 -22.14
N HIS A 293 -3.14 9.12 -22.70
CA HIS A 293 -3.55 8.67 -24.03
C HIS A 293 -5.06 8.41 -24.11
N GLY A 294 -5.73 8.95 -25.14
CA GLY A 294 -7.18 8.79 -25.31
C GLY A 294 -8.04 9.67 -24.40
N PHE A 295 -7.45 10.62 -23.66
CA PHE A 295 -8.19 11.61 -22.86
C PHE A 295 -8.17 12.99 -23.53
N ASP A 296 -9.35 13.51 -23.85
CA ASP A 296 -9.53 14.92 -24.20
C ASP A 296 -9.78 15.78 -22.95
N ASP A 297 -9.84 17.11 -23.10
CA ASP A 297 -10.03 18.03 -21.97
C ASP A 297 -11.31 17.75 -21.17
N ARG A 298 -12.37 17.26 -21.84
CA ARG A 298 -13.62 16.87 -21.19
C ARG A 298 -13.41 15.63 -20.32
N ALA A 299 -12.79 14.58 -20.86
CA ALA A 299 -12.48 13.35 -20.16
C ALA A 299 -11.57 13.62 -18.95
N VAL A 300 -10.58 14.51 -19.08
CA VAL A 300 -9.72 14.93 -17.96
C VAL A 300 -10.54 15.61 -16.86
N ASN A 301 -11.46 16.50 -17.21
CA ASN A 301 -12.32 17.16 -16.22
C ASN A 301 -13.28 16.16 -15.53
N GLN A 302 -13.82 15.19 -16.27
CA GLN A 302 -14.65 14.13 -15.68
C GLN A 302 -13.84 13.22 -14.77
N LEU A 303 -12.61 12.87 -15.14
CA LEU A 303 -11.71 12.07 -14.30
C LEU A 303 -11.42 12.77 -12.97
N ARG A 304 -11.14 14.08 -13.00
CA ARG A 304 -10.95 14.90 -11.79
C ARG A 304 -12.22 14.95 -10.94
N TYR A 305 -13.37 15.18 -11.56
CA TYR A 305 -14.65 15.14 -10.86
C TYR A 305 -14.88 13.80 -10.16
N LEU A 306 -14.59 12.67 -10.83
CA LEU A 306 -14.72 11.34 -10.23
C LEU A 306 -13.73 11.13 -9.08
N ALA A 307 -12.51 11.66 -9.17
CA ALA A 307 -11.54 11.57 -8.08
C ALA A 307 -11.99 12.35 -6.83
N ASP A 308 -12.61 13.52 -7.02
CA ASP A 308 -13.04 14.40 -5.93
C ASP A 308 -14.40 13.98 -5.33
N GLU A 309 -15.37 13.64 -6.17
CA GLU A 309 -16.78 13.46 -5.79
C GLU A 309 -17.22 11.99 -5.77
N GLY A 310 -16.46 11.11 -6.42
CA GLY A 310 -16.76 9.69 -6.53
C GLY A 310 -16.69 8.92 -5.20
N PRO A 311 -15.63 9.06 -4.37
CA PRO A 311 -15.46 8.23 -3.18
C PRO A 311 -16.64 8.32 -2.20
N ALA A 312 -17.22 9.51 -2.03
CA ALA A 312 -18.37 9.75 -1.16
C ALA A 312 -19.63 8.95 -1.55
N VAL A 313 -19.71 8.47 -2.80
CA VAL A 313 -20.82 7.66 -3.33
C VAL A 313 -20.34 6.32 -3.92
N GLY A 314 -19.16 5.88 -3.48
CA GLY A 314 -18.61 4.57 -3.77
C GLY A 314 -18.04 4.39 -5.17
N VAL A 315 -17.55 5.46 -5.83
CA VAL A 315 -16.75 5.35 -7.06
C VAL A 315 -15.29 5.68 -6.74
N HIS A 316 -14.43 4.68 -6.84
CA HIS A 316 -13.02 4.75 -6.51
C HIS A 316 -12.17 4.77 -7.78
N LEU A 317 -11.11 5.57 -7.78
CA LEU A 317 -10.19 5.68 -8.90
C LEU A 317 -8.90 4.90 -8.62
N MET A 318 -8.42 4.13 -9.59
CA MET A 318 -7.08 3.55 -9.60
C MET A 318 -6.40 3.89 -10.92
N MET A 319 -5.32 4.66 -10.87
CA MET A 319 -4.56 5.08 -12.05
C MET A 319 -3.25 4.33 -12.15
N VAL A 320 -2.92 3.85 -13.35
CA VAL A 320 -1.56 3.45 -13.74
C VAL A 320 -1.07 4.51 -14.72
N ALA A 321 -0.18 5.37 -14.26
CA ALA A 321 0.24 6.53 -15.03
C ALA A 321 1.62 7.04 -14.62
N ASP A 322 2.33 7.62 -15.58
CA ASP A 322 3.51 8.45 -15.32
C ASP A 322 3.07 9.91 -15.21
N ARG A 323 3.38 10.55 -14.08
CA ARG A 323 3.07 11.96 -13.89
C ARG A 323 3.77 12.85 -14.91
N GLU A 324 4.99 12.52 -15.33
CA GLU A 324 5.75 13.30 -16.32
C GLU A 324 5.08 13.28 -17.69
N GLU A 325 4.49 12.14 -18.12
CA GLU A 325 3.74 12.04 -19.37
C GLU A 325 2.49 12.95 -19.39
N SER A 326 1.97 13.31 -18.21
CA SER A 326 0.84 14.23 -18.05
C SER A 326 1.21 15.70 -17.83
N ALA A 327 2.50 16.04 -17.86
CA ALA A 327 2.98 17.41 -17.57
C ALA A 327 2.43 18.48 -18.53
N GLY A 328 1.97 18.07 -19.73
CA GLY A 328 1.31 18.95 -20.70
C GLY A 328 0.02 19.61 -20.18
N TYR A 329 -0.66 19.00 -19.19
CA TYR A 329 -1.82 19.60 -18.51
C TYR A 329 -1.42 20.61 -17.42
N GLY A 330 -0.13 20.74 -17.14
CA GLY A 330 0.41 21.68 -16.15
C GLY A 330 -0.16 21.46 -14.74
N PRO A 331 -0.35 22.53 -13.94
CA PRO A 331 -0.79 22.41 -12.55
C PRO A 331 -2.24 21.95 -12.39
N LEU A 332 -2.98 21.76 -13.48
CA LEU A 332 -4.36 21.31 -13.49
C LEU A 332 -4.55 19.96 -12.79
N LEU A 333 -3.58 19.06 -12.94
CA LEU A 333 -3.61 17.70 -12.39
C LEU A 333 -2.96 17.60 -11.01
N ASP A 334 -2.32 18.64 -10.50
CA ASP A 334 -1.68 18.59 -9.18
C ASP A 334 -2.66 18.21 -8.05
N PRO A 335 -3.91 18.72 -8.02
CA PRO A 335 -4.89 18.28 -7.02
C PRO A 335 -5.24 16.80 -7.14
N LEU A 336 -5.37 16.28 -8.38
CA LEU A 336 -5.64 14.87 -8.64
C LEU A 336 -4.52 13.99 -8.09
N TRP A 337 -3.26 14.30 -8.40
CA TRP A 337 -2.13 13.50 -7.91
C TRP A 337 -2.01 13.53 -6.37
N ARG A 338 -2.38 14.65 -5.74
CA ARG A 338 -2.35 14.78 -4.27
C ARG A 338 -3.51 14.06 -3.57
N SER A 339 -4.64 13.85 -4.24
CA SER A 339 -5.79 13.15 -3.64
C SER A 339 -5.65 11.62 -3.69
N LEU A 340 -4.76 11.10 -4.54
CA LEU A 340 -4.49 9.67 -4.69
C LEU A 340 -3.33 9.21 -3.78
N LEU A 341 -3.43 8.00 -3.22
CA LEU A 341 -2.29 7.35 -2.59
C LEU A 341 -1.33 6.84 -3.67
N ARG A 342 -0.12 7.39 -3.70
CA ARG A 342 0.97 6.90 -4.57
C ARG A 342 1.45 5.53 -4.09
N LEU A 343 1.47 4.57 -4.99
CA LEU A 343 2.11 3.26 -4.90
C LEU A 343 3.08 3.13 -6.07
N THR A 344 4.03 2.21 -5.97
CA THR A 344 5.02 1.96 -7.03
C THR A 344 4.95 0.51 -7.49
N PRO A 345 5.36 0.19 -8.73
CA PRO A 345 5.41 -1.19 -9.23
C PRO A 345 6.64 -1.98 -8.78
N VAL A 346 7.57 -1.30 -8.13
CA VAL A 346 8.84 -1.82 -7.62
C VAL A 346 9.10 -1.22 -6.22
N PRO A 347 9.99 -1.83 -5.41
CA PRO A 347 10.35 -1.26 -4.12
C PRO A 347 10.85 0.19 -4.21
N ASP A 348 10.23 1.09 -3.45
CA ASP A 348 10.54 2.55 -3.42
C ASP A 348 10.25 3.11 -2.01
N ASP A 349 11.03 4.08 -1.54
CA ASP A 349 11.00 4.62 -0.17
C ASP A 349 10.20 5.93 -0.03
N HIS A 350 9.05 6.01 -0.68
CA HIS A 350 8.28 7.26 -0.80
C HIS A 350 7.18 7.47 0.24
N LEU A 351 6.89 6.45 1.07
CA LEU A 351 5.84 6.53 2.08
C LEU A 351 6.42 6.97 3.42
N ALA A 352 5.91 8.05 3.99
CA ALA A 352 6.31 8.52 5.31
C ALA A 352 5.34 8.05 6.40
N ASP A 353 5.84 7.63 7.56
CA ASP A 353 4.98 7.39 8.72
C ASP A 353 4.43 8.71 9.31
N PRO A 354 3.30 8.68 10.03
CA PRO A 354 2.64 9.89 10.53
C PRO A 354 3.26 10.45 11.82
N TRP A 355 4.26 9.79 12.41
CA TRP A 355 4.78 10.14 13.73
C TRP A 355 6.14 10.85 13.65
N VAL A 356 7.11 10.17 13.06
CA VAL A 356 8.51 10.62 12.96
C VAL A 356 8.82 11.10 11.55
N GLY A 357 8.08 10.59 10.55
CA GLY A 357 8.30 10.89 9.15
C GLY A 357 9.42 10.07 8.54
N HIS A 358 9.69 8.86 9.05
CA HIS A 358 10.65 7.96 8.39
C HIS A 358 10.15 7.62 6.99
N ALA A 359 11.05 7.58 6.02
CA ALA A 359 10.77 7.05 4.69
C ALA A 359 10.78 5.52 4.74
N TRP A 360 9.64 4.91 4.46
CA TRP A 360 9.43 3.46 4.43
C TRP A 360 9.50 2.95 3.01
N THR A 361 10.29 1.90 2.81
CA THR A 361 10.30 1.18 1.55
C THR A 361 9.01 0.38 1.43
N TYR A 362 8.20 0.74 0.44
CA TYR A 362 7.00 0.02 0.03
C TYR A 362 7.35 -1.12 -0.92
N GLU A 363 6.87 -2.32 -0.65
CA GLU A 363 6.97 -3.48 -1.54
C GLU A 363 5.59 -3.86 -2.09
N PRO A 364 5.42 -3.98 -3.42
CA PRO A 364 4.12 -4.30 -4.02
C PRO A 364 3.62 -5.70 -3.66
N ALA A 365 2.33 -5.83 -3.34
CA ALA A 365 1.69 -7.12 -3.05
C ALA A 365 1.33 -7.92 -4.32
N LEU A 366 2.35 -8.31 -5.10
CA LEU A 366 2.18 -9.10 -6.33
C LEU A 366 1.82 -10.56 -6.07
N VAL A 367 1.22 -11.19 -7.07
CA VAL A 367 0.97 -12.64 -7.07
C VAL A 367 2.29 -13.37 -7.33
N PRO A 368 2.64 -14.42 -6.57
CA PRO A 368 3.87 -15.17 -6.81
C PRO A 368 3.97 -15.69 -8.25
N PRO A 369 5.13 -15.57 -8.93
CA PRO A 369 5.30 -16.08 -10.28
C PRO A 369 4.92 -17.56 -10.40
N GLY A 370 4.14 -17.90 -11.42
CA GLY A 370 3.66 -19.28 -11.66
C GLY A 370 2.50 -19.73 -10.76
N SER A 371 2.06 -18.91 -9.81
CA SER A 371 0.89 -19.22 -8.97
C SER A 371 -0.42 -19.15 -9.77
N GLN A 372 -1.34 -20.07 -9.49
CA GLN A 372 -2.70 -20.06 -10.04
C GLN A 372 -3.73 -19.39 -9.13
N VAL A 373 -3.30 -18.86 -7.97
CA VAL A 373 -4.20 -18.33 -6.93
C VAL A 373 -5.13 -17.26 -7.47
N LEU A 374 -4.61 -16.35 -8.29
CA LEU A 374 -5.38 -15.26 -8.88
C LEU A 374 -6.52 -15.79 -9.77
N GLN A 375 -6.21 -16.74 -10.66
CA GLN A 375 -7.19 -17.32 -11.58
C GLN A 375 -8.26 -18.11 -10.82
N GLN A 376 -7.86 -18.87 -9.81
CA GLN A 376 -8.77 -19.66 -8.97
C GLN A 376 -9.72 -18.78 -8.16
N VAL A 377 -9.20 -17.71 -7.55
CA VAL A 377 -10.00 -16.75 -6.77
C VAL A 377 -10.98 -16.01 -7.69
N LEU A 378 -10.51 -15.48 -8.83
CA LEU A 378 -11.38 -14.78 -9.78
C LEU A 378 -12.47 -15.70 -10.37
N ALA A 379 -12.18 -16.99 -10.59
CA ALA A 379 -13.19 -17.95 -11.01
C ALA A 379 -14.29 -18.15 -9.95
N GLN A 380 -13.93 -18.20 -8.66
CA GLN A 380 -14.90 -18.27 -7.57
C GLN A 380 -15.73 -16.98 -7.44
N VAL A 381 -15.09 -15.81 -7.55
CA VAL A 381 -15.77 -14.51 -7.59
C VAL A 381 -16.78 -14.47 -8.74
N ALA A 382 -16.35 -14.83 -9.95
CA ALA A 382 -17.22 -14.85 -11.13
C ALA A 382 -18.40 -15.81 -10.98
N ALA A 383 -18.17 -16.99 -10.37
CA ALA A 383 -19.24 -17.94 -10.07
C ALA A 383 -20.28 -17.36 -9.10
N ALA A 384 -19.83 -16.73 -8.01
CA ALA A 384 -20.72 -16.12 -7.02
C ALA A 384 -21.53 -14.95 -7.60
N ARG A 385 -20.92 -14.12 -8.46
CA ARG A 385 -21.62 -13.03 -9.16
C ARG A 385 -22.76 -13.56 -10.04
N ARG A 386 -22.53 -14.65 -10.76
CA ARG A 386 -23.56 -15.28 -11.61
C ARG A 386 -24.72 -15.86 -10.80
N SER A 387 -24.45 -16.44 -9.63
CA SER A 387 -25.51 -16.96 -8.75
C SER A 387 -26.29 -15.88 -8.00
N TRP A 388 -25.75 -14.66 -7.90
CA TRP A 388 -26.46 -13.52 -7.29
C TRP A 388 -27.31 -12.76 -8.31
N GLY A 389 -26.82 -12.60 -9.54
CA GLY A 389 -27.51 -11.87 -10.60
C GLY A 389 -28.54 -12.67 -11.40
N GLY A 390 -28.64 -13.98 -11.17
CA GLY A 390 -29.67 -14.86 -11.75
C GLY A 390 -30.58 -15.38 -10.67
#